data_AF-A0A519LM42-F1
#
_entry.id   AF-A0A519LM42-F1
#
_cell.length_a   1.000
_cell.length_b   1.000
_cell.length_c   1.000
_cell.angle_alpha   90.00
_cell.angle_beta   90.00
_cell.angle_gamma   90.00
#
_symmetry.space_group_name_H-M   'P 1'
#
loop_
_entity.id
_entity.type
_entity.pdbx_description
1 polymer ?
#
loop_
_entity_poly.entity_id
_entity_poly.type
_entity_poly.pdbx_seq_one_letter_code
_entity_poly.pdbx_strand_id
1 'polypeptide(L)'
;YSKFQVAEFELPEKVFQLNISGIQNFTKLSNAKIKNVLNFLHTQEIIYYNSNKSLSSLELSIKADEIDQIPQKDAYFIELLLRSISGITTHKVMFSEQKVSDKIGVSIHLIKERLKELQQKNYLEYIDGALASVKFLKPRDERVTKSIYWKLFEQIQKNKIQKWEEMKFYIEDSTYCKMKLILAYFGEKNSKNCGQCTVCEKNKKSIFGRNVSSEIVSLLSKKPATIEELSIQLNFHAKEDILENLIFLLDSGKVKMLNFRTYAIK
;
A
#
# COMPACT_ATOMS: atom_id res chain seq x y z
N TYR A 1 -17.05 -19.80 -16.73
CA TYR A 1 -15.81 -20.60 -16.70
C TYR A 1 -15.26 -20.58 -15.28
N SER A 2 -15.24 -21.73 -14.58
CA SER A 2 -14.66 -21.85 -13.23
C SER A 2 -13.46 -22.78 -13.30
N LYS A 3 -12.23 -22.25 -13.16
CA LYS A 3 -10.99 -23.03 -13.33
C LYS A 3 -10.86 -24.16 -12.31
N PHE A 4 -11.35 -23.93 -11.10
CA PHE A 4 -11.31 -24.89 -10.01
C PHE A 4 -12.63 -25.64 -9.81
N GLN A 5 -13.62 -25.37 -10.68
CA GLN A 5 -14.94 -26.03 -10.68
C GLN A 5 -15.69 -25.97 -9.33
N VAL A 6 -15.32 -25.05 -8.43
CA VAL A 6 -16.02 -24.81 -7.17
C VAL A 6 -17.41 -24.26 -7.46
N ALA A 7 -18.43 -24.97 -7.00
CA ALA A 7 -19.84 -24.63 -7.17
C ALA A 7 -20.27 -23.47 -6.27
N GLU A 8 -21.38 -22.83 -6.61
CA GLU A 8 -21.96 -21.78 -5.78
C GLU A 8 -22.39 -22.36 -4.43
N PHE A 9 -22.11 -21.64 -3.35
CA PHE A 9 -22.28 -22.03 -1.94
C PHE A 9 -21.42 -23.22 -1.47
N GLU A 10 -20.50 -23.71 -2.30
CA GLU A 10 -19.53 -24.73 -1.88
C GLU A 10 -18.37 -24.10 -1.09
N LEU A 11 -17.98 -24.74 0.01
CA LEU A 11 -16.73 -24.48 0.71
C LEU A 11 -15.78 -25.66 0.48
N PRO A 12 -14.86 -25.55 -0.50
CA PRO A 12 -13.91 -26.62 -0.77
C PRO A 12 -12.88 -26.71 0.37
N GLU A 13 -12.65 -27.90 0.89
CA GLU A 13 -11.64 -28.14 1.95
C GLU A 13 -10.21 -28.12 1.40
N LYS A 14 -10.06 -28.46 0.12
CA LYS A 14 -8.76 -28.56 -0.56
C LYS A 14 -8.10 -27.21 -0.81
N VAL A 15 -6.78 -27.27 -0.93
CA VAL A 15 -5.94 -26.12 -1.29
C VAL A 15 -5.72 -26.14 -2.81
N PHE A 16 -5.91 -25.00 -3.44
CA PHE A 16 -5.75 -24.84 -4.89
C PHE A 16 -4.44 -24.16 -5.22
N GLN A 17 -3.62 -24.80 -6.04
CA GLN A 17 -2.40 -24.19 -6.56
C GLN A 17 -2.72 -23.20 -7.68
N LEU A 18 -2.17 -21.99 -7.57
CA LEU A 18 -2.35 -20.92 -8.55
C LEU A 18 -1.24 -20.93 -9.60
N ASN A 19 -1.66 -21.03 -10.87
CA ASN A 19 -0.80 -20.66 -12.00
C ASN A 19 -0.95 -19.17 -12.29
N ILE A 20 -0.10 -18.35 -11.67
CA ILE A 20 -0.13 -16.88 -11.81
C ILE A 20 0.05 -16.46 -13.26
N SER A 21 0.99 -17.06 -14.00
CA SER A 21 1.21 -16.77 -15.42
C SER A 21 -0.04 -17.08 -16.26
N GLY A 22 -0.73 -18.17 -15.95
CA GLY A 22 -2.00 -18.51 -16.58
C GLY A 22 -3.11 -17.48 -16.28
N ILE A 23 -3.17 -16.95 -15.06
CA ILE A 23 -4.11 -15.88 -14.69
C ILE A 23 -3.75 -14.59 -15.43
N GLN A 24 -2.47 -14.24 -15.54
CA GLN A 24 -2.01 -13.08 -16.31
C GLN A 24 -2.41 -13.18 -17.78
N ASN A 25 -2.17 -14.33 -18.42
CA ASN A 25 -2.52 -14.53 -19.83
C ASN A 25 -4.04 -14.45 -20.06
N PHE A 26 -4.84 -14.99 -19.14
CA PHE A 26 -6.29 -14.95 -19.23
C PHE A 26 -6.87 -13.55 -19.00
N THR A 27 -6.40 -12.84 -17.98
CA THR A 27 -6.94 -11.53 -17.57
C THR A 27 -6.30 -10.35 -18.28
N LYS A 28 -5.12 -10.53 -18.89
CA LYS A 28 -4.24 -9.47 -19.41
C LYS A 28 -3.83 -8.43 -18.35
N LEU A 29 -3.93 -8.78 -17.06
CA LEU A 29 -3.56 -7.91 -15.95
C LEU A 29 -2.10 -8.12 -15.53
N SER A 30 -1.50 -7.07 -14.97
CA SER A 30 -0.15 -7.15 -14.39
C SER A 30 -0.15 -8.01 -13.11
N ASN A 31 1.00 -8.61 -12.80
CA ASN A 31 1.18 -9.40 -11.58
C ASN A 31 0.84 -8.58 -10.31
N ALA A 32 1.21 -7.30 -10.28
CA ALA A 32 0.87 -6.39 -9.19
C ALA A 32 -0.64 -6.24 -8.98
N LYS A 33 -1.43 -6.12 -10.05
CA LYS A 33 -2.90 -6.04 -9.96
C LYS A 33 -3.51 -7.35 -9.45
N ILE A 34 -3.04 -8.49 -9.96
CA ILE A 34 -3.50 -9.81 -9.51
C ILE A 34 -3.20 -10.02 -8.02
N LYS A 35 -1.96 -9.73 -7.59
CA LYS A 35 -1.58 -9.80 -6.17
C LYS A 35 -2.40 -8.85 -5.30
N ASN A 36 -2.67 -7.62 -5.75
CA ASN A 36 -3.52 -6.68 -5.01
C ASN A 36 -4.93 -7.23 -4.79
N VAL A 37 -5.53 -7.88 -5.79
CA VAL A 37 -6.85 -8.53 -5.66
C VAL A 37 -6.77 -9.74 -4.72
N LEU A 38 -5.77 -10.63 -4.88
CA LEU A 38 -5.61 -11.80 -4.01
C LEU A 38 -5.37 -11.40 -2.55
N ASN A 39 -4.55 -10.37 -2.31
CA ASN A 39 -4.32 -9.84 -0.98
C ASN A 39 -5.57 -9.21 -0.39
N PHE A 40 -6.36 -8.48 -1.19
CA PHE A 40 -7.64 -7.97 -0.72
C PHE A 40 -8.55 -9.11 -0.27
N LEU A 41 -8.72 -10.15 -1.11
CA LEU A 41 -9.54 -11.32 -0.76
C LEU A 41 -9.00 -12.05 0.48
N HIS A 42 -7.68 -12.08 0.67
CA HIS A 42 -7.03 -12.60 1.87
C HIS A 42 -7.39 -11.77 3.11
N THR A 43 -7.22 -10.44 3.04
CA THR A 43 -7.54 -9.53 4.15
C THR A 43 -9.03 -9.54 4.51
N GLN A 44 -9.92 -9.83 3.56
CA GLN A 44 -11.36 -9.99 3.83
C GLN A 44 -11.75 -11.40 4.30
N GLU A 45 -10.77 -12.28 4.53
CA GLU A 45 -10.94 -13.66 4.98
C GLU A 45 -11.90 -14.45 4.07
N ILE A 46 -11.84 -14.19 2.76
CA ILE A 46 -12.60 -14.94 1.76
C ILE A 46 -11.79 -16.16 1.34
N ILE A 47 -10.48 -15.93 1.15
CA ILE A 47 -9.50 -16.96 0.85
C ILE A 47 -8.32 -16.80 1.79
N TYR A 48 -7.59 -17.89 2.06
CA TYR A 48 -6.23 -17.83 2.55
C TYR A 48 -5.29 -17.91 1.35
N TYR A 49 -4.75 -16.77 0.94
CA TYR A 49 -3.71 -16.70 -0.09
C TYR A 49 -2.33 -16.95 0.51
N ASN A 50 -1.64 -18.00 0.05
CA ASN A 50 -0.25 -18.28 0.40
C ASN A 50 0.65 -18.01 -0.83
N SER A 51 1.51 -17.00 -0.73
CA SER A 51 2.53 -16.68 -1.74
C SER A 51 3.95 -17.09 -1.34
N ASN A 52 4.12 -17.61 -0.12
CA ASN A 52 5.43 -17.90 0.43
C ASN A 52 5.88 -19.30 0.01
N LYS A 53 7.18 -19.42 -0.28
CA LYS A 53 7.77 -20.73 -0.51
C LYS A 53 7.66 -21.55 0.76
N SER A 54 7.18 -22.78 0.62
CA SER A 54 7.00 -23.74 1.69
C SER A 54 7.41 -25.13 1.21
N LEU A 55 7.35 -26.12 2.11
CA LEU A 55 7.47 -27.52 1.72
C LEU A 55 6.33 -27.89 0.77
N SER A 56 6.58 -28.82 -0.14
CA SER A 56 5.52 -29.42 -0.94
C SER A 56 4.63 -30.32 -0.10
N SER A 57 3.40 -30.54 -0.55
CA SER A 57 2.50 -31.51 0.07
C SER A 57 2.17 -32.64 -0.88
N LEU A 58 2.04 -33.84 -0.33
CA LEU A 58 1.68 -35.05 -1.07
C LEU A 58 0.65 -35.86 -0.28
N GLU A 59 -0.36 -36.38 -0.96
CA GLU A 59 -1.38 -37.25 -0.37
C GLU A 59 -1.71 -38.35 -1.39
N LEU A 60 -1.64 -39.62 -0.98
CA LEU A 60 -2.02 -40.73 -1.86
C LEU A 60 -3.54 -40.82 -1.95
N SER A 61 -4.05 -40.98 -3.17
CA SER A 61 -5.48 -41.18 -3.43
C SER A 61 -5.83 -42.66 -3.56
N ILE A 62 -4.85 -43.51 -3.88
CA ILE A 62 -4.97 -44.96 -3.91
C ILE A 62 -4.51 -45.58 -2.60
N LYS A 63 -5.05 -46.74 -2.25
CA LYS A 63 -4.59 -47.49 -1.07
C LYS A 63 -3.27 -48.20 -1.35
N ALA A 64 -2.53 -48.51 -0.29
CA ALA A 64 -1.21 -49.15 -0.41
C ALA A 64 -1.27 -50.54 -1.07
N ASP A 65 -2.35 -51.30 -0.85
CA ASP A 65 -2.61 -52.62 -1.43
C ASP A 65 -3.03 -52.57 -2.92
N GLU A 66 -3.39 -51.40 -3.43
CA GLU A 66 -3.75 -51.18 -4.84
C GLU A 66 -2.54 -50.78 -5.69
N ILE A 67 -1.38 -50.49 -5.08
CA ILE A 67 -0.17 -50.04 -5.80
C ILE A 67 0.32 -51.11 -6.78
N ASP A 68 0.19 -52.39 -6.47
CA ASP A 68 0.61 -53.47 -7.37
C ASP A 68 -0.34 -53.63 -8.58
N GLN A 69 -1.51 -52.96 -8.57
CA GLN A 69 -2.53 -53.06 -9.62
C GLN A 69 -2.41 -51.96 -10.69
N ILE A 70 -1.58 -50.94 -10.46
CA ILE A 70 -1.33 -49.86 -11.44
C ILE A 70 -0.14 -50.22 -12.35
N PRO A 71 0.06 -49.52 -13.49
CA PRO A 71 1.17 -49.81 -14.39
C PRO A 71 2.53 -49.80 -13.67
N GLN A 72 3.39 -50.79 -13.95
CA GLN A 72 4.66 -51.02 -13.26
C GLN A 72 5.53 -49.77 -13.11
N LYS A 73 5.58 -48.91 -14.14
CA LYS A 73 6.31 -47.62 -14.12
C LYS A 73 5.76 -46.65 -13.07
N ASP A 74 4.44 -46.61 -12.88
CA ASP A 74 3.78 -45.76 -11.89
C ASP A 74 3.97 -46.35 -10.49
N ALA A 75 3.73 -47.65 -10.32
CA ALA A 75 3.92 -48.38 -9.06
C ALA A 75 5.34 -48.19 -8.50
N TYR A 76 6.36 -48.43 -9.35
CA TYR A 76 7.76 -48.29 -8.97
C TYR A 76 8.10 -46.89 -8.44
N PHE A 77 7.58 -45.82 -9.08
CA PHE A 77 7.84 -44.46 -8.60
C PHE A 77 7.12 -44.17 -7.29
N ILE A 78 5.88 -44.65 -7.12
CA ILE A 78 5.16 -44.50 -5.85
C ILE A 78 5.92 -45.23 -4.73
N GLU A 79 6.40 -46.45 -4.95
CA GLU A 79 7.21 -47.16 -3.95
C GLU A 79 8.51 -46.41 -3.58
N LEU A 80 9.18 -45.78 -4.56
CA LEU A 80 10.35 -44.94 -4.29
C LEU A 80 9.98 -43.75 -3.38
N LEU A 81 8.80 -43.16 -3.58
CA LEU A 81 8.28 -42.12 -2.70
C LEU A 81 7.98 -42.66 -1.31
N LEU A 82 7.38 -43.86 -1.19
CA LEU A 82 7.12 -44.51 0.11
C LEU A 82 8.41 -44.71 0.92
N ARG A 83 9.50 -45.12 0.26
CA ARG A 83 10.82 -45.31 0.91
C ARG A 83 11.49 -43.97 1.26
N SER A 84 11.14 -42.90 0.56
CA SER A 84 11.78 -41.58 0.72
C SER A 84 11.05 -40.66 1.69
N ILE A 85 9.72 -40.77 1.78
CA ILE A 85 8.81 -39.88 2.51
C ILE A 85 8.00 -40.71 3.52
N SER A 86 8.25 -40.49 4.80
CA SER A 86 7.54 -41.14 5.89
C SER A 86 6.09 -40.65 6.01
N GLY A 87 5.14 -41.57 6.24
CA GLY A 87 3.74 -41.23 6.56
C GLY A 87 2.81 -41.02 5.37
N ILE A 88 3.34 -41.06 4.14
CA ILE A 88 2.58 -40.81 2.90
C ILE A 88 1.39 -41.77 2.69
N THR A 89 1.42 -42.98 3.29
CA THR A 89 0.34 -43.98 3.17
C THR A 89 -0.87 -43.72 4.06
N THR A 90 -0.76 -42.84 5.06
CA THR A 90 -1.82 -42.65 6.08
C THR A 90 -2.49 -41.29 5.99
N HIS A 91 -1.74 -40.25 5.63
CA HIS A 91 -2.25 -38.89 5.60
C HIS A 91 -1.43 -38.03 4.65
N LYS A 92 -1.94 -36.83 4.38
CA LYS A 92 -1.21 -35.78 3.69
C LYS A 92 0.07 -35.42 4.41
N VAL A 93 1.20 -35.48 3.70
CA VAL A 93 2.54 -35.19 4.24
C VAL A 93 3.16 -33.97 3.59
N MET A 94 3.86 -33.18 4.41
CA MET A 94 4.72 -32.10 3.93
C MET A 94 6.14 -32.65 3.74
N PHE A 95 6.75 -32.40 2.58
CA PHE A 95 8.05 -32.91 2.23
C PHE A 95 8.90 -31.90 1.45
N SER A 96 10.22 -32.09 1.50
CA SER A 96 11.16 -31.30 0.70
C SER A 96 11.50 -32.06 -0.57
N GLU A 97 11.22 -31.45 -1.73
CA GLU A 97 11.58 -32.03 -3.02
C GLU A 97 13.10 -32.17 -3.18
N GLN A 98 13.88 -31.29 -2.54
CA GLN A 98 15.35 -31.40 -2.50
C GLN A 98 15.77 -32.68 -1.77
N LYS A 99 15.23 -32.95 -0.58
CA LYS A 99 15.59 -34.18 0.17
C LYS A 99 15.22 -35.45 -0.59
N VAL A 100 14.11 -35.43 -1.33
CA VAL A 100 13.69 -36.56 -2.19
C VAL A 100 14.62 -36.70 -3.39
N SER A 101 14.97 -35.58 -4.03
CA SER A 101 15.98 -35.51 -5.11
C SER A 101 17.31 -36.13 -4.68
N ASP A 102 17.81 -35.76 -3.50
CA ASP A 102 19.08 -36.26 -2.97
C ASP A 102 19.03 -37.77 -2.67
N LYS A 103 17.89 -38.29 -2.20
CA LYS A 103 17.72 -39.72 -1.90
C LYS A 103 17.56 -40.59 -3.15
N ILE A 104 16.79 -40.11 -4.14
CA ILE A 104 16.47 -40.89 -5.36
C ILE A 104 17.53 -40.69 -6.45
N GLY A 105 18.35 -39.63 -6.37
CA GLY A 105 19.38 -39.33 -7.36
C GLY A 105 18.82 -38.76 -8.68
N VAL A 106 17.65 -38.10 -8.62
CA VAL A 106 16.93 -37.57 -9.78
C VAL A 106 16.64 -36.09 -9.55
N SER A 107 16.72 -35.26 -10.60
CA SER A 107 16.50 -33.82 -10.48
C SER A 107 15.09 -33.47 -9.98
N ILE A 108 14.97 -32.39 -9.21
CA ILE A 108 13.69 -31.87 -8.71
C ILE A 108 12.68 -31.68 -9.85
N HIS A 109 13.14 -31.19 -11.01
CA HIS A 109 12.27 -30.98 -12.17
C HIS A 109 11.56 -32.27 -12.59
N LEU A 110 12.31 -33.35 -12.78
CA LEU A 110 11.77 -34.65 -13.20
C LEU A 110 10.85 -35.24 -12.12
N ILE A 111 11.17 -35.08 -10.84
CA ILE A 111 10.30 -35.50 -9.73
C ILE A 111 8.96 -34.76 -9.82
N LYS A 112 8.98 -33.42 -10.01
CA LYS A 112 7.77 -32.60 -10.12
C LYS A 112 6.93 -32.94 -11.34
N GLU A 113 7.56 -33.20 -12.49
CA GLU A 113 6.86 -33.67 -13.68
C GLU A 113 6.16 -35.00 -13.41
N ARG A 114 6.87 -35.95 -12.81
CA ARG A 114 6.32 -37.28 -12.53
C ARG A 114 5.17 -37.23 -11.53
N LEU A 115 5.27 -36.41 -10.49
CA LEU A 115 4.18 -36.17 -9.54
C LEU A 115 2.95 -35.57 -10.23
N LYS A 116 3.13 -34.63 -11.16
CA LYS A 116 2.02 -34.06 -11.93
C LYS A 116 1.37 -35.08 -12.86
N GLU A 117 2.13 -35.98 -13.48
CA GLU A 117 1.58 -37.09 -14.28
C GLU A 117 0.72 -38.02 -13.42
N LEU A 118 1.21 -38.42 -12.24
CA LEU A 118 0.45 -39.29 -11.33
C LEU A 118 -0.80 -38.60 -10.79
N GLN A 119 -0.75 -37.28 -10.57
CA GLN A 119 -1.92 -36.50 -10.21
C GLN A 119 -2.97 -36.47 -11.33
N GLN A 120 -2.56 -36.37 -12.60
CA GLN A 120 -3.51 -36.45 -13.72
C GLN A 120 -4.20 -37.81 -13.83
N LYS A 121 -3.57 -38.87 -13.31
CA LYS A 121 -4.13 -40.22 -13.22
C LYS A 121 -4.95 -40.45 -11.94
N ASN A 122 -5.12 -39.43 -11.10
CA ASN A 122 -5.78 -39.51 -9.79
C ASN A 122 -5.15 -40.53 -8.82
N TYR A 123 -3.84 -40.78 -8.92
CA TYR A 123 -3.15 -41.66 -7.97
C TYR A 123 -2.72 -40.93 -6.70
N LEU A 124 -2.55 -39.62 -6.78
CA LEU A 124 -2.12 -38.77 -5.67
C LEU A 124 -2.55 -37.32 -5.88
N GLU A 125 -2.59 -36.55 -4.79
CA GLU A 125 -2.64 -35.09 -4.82
C GLU A 125 -1.27 -34.52 -4.47
N TYR A 126 -0.75 -33.64 -5.33
CA TYR A 126 0.53 -32.97 -5.18
C TYR A 126 0.35 -31.44 -5.24
N ILE A 127 0.86 -30.76 -4.21
CA ILE A 127 0.94 -29.30 -4.17
C ILE A 127 2.41 -28.90 -4.14
N ASP A 128 2.80 -28.11 -5.12
CA ASP A 128 4.12 -27.50 -5.23
C ASP A 128 4.26 -26.36 -4.22
N GLY A 129 5.10 -26.57 -3.21
CA GLY A 129 5.32 -25.60 -2.14
C GLY A 129 6.03 -24.33 -2.61
N ALA A 130 6.63 -24.33 -3.80
CA ALA A 130 7.24 -23.14 -4.40
C ALA A 130 6.23 -22.26 -5.15
N LEU A 131 5.02 -22.77 -5.43
CA LEU A 131 3.98 -22.05 -6.15
C LEU A 131 2.95 -21.47 -5.19
N ALA A 132 2.36 -20.35 -5.60
CA ALA A 132 1.32 -19.71 -4.79
C ALA A 132 0.07 -20.60 -4.74
N SER A 133 -0.67 -20.56 -3.63
CA SER A 133 -1.89 -21.34 -3.45
C SER A 133 -2.97 -20.54 -2.73
N VAL A 134 -4.21 -21.02 -2.83
CA VAL A 134 -5.37 -20.46 -2.14
C VAL A 134 -6.20 -21.56 -1.49
N LYS A 135 -6.66 -21.32 -0.27
CA LYS A 135 -7.70 -22.11 0.38
C LYS A 135 -8.94 -21.23 0.56
N PHE A 136 -10.14 -21.76 0.36
CA PHE A 136 -11.35 -21.00 0.66
C PHE A 136 -11.57 -20.99 2.17
N LEU A 137 -11.91 -19.82 2.71
CA LEU A 137 -12.27 -19.64 4.12
C LEU A 137 -13.77 -19.44 4.31
N LYS A 138 -14.46 -19.03 3.24
CA LYS A 138 -15.90 -18.86 3.17
C LYS A 138 -16.44 -19.63 1.95
N PRO A 139 -17.68 -20.13 2.01
CA PRO A 139 -18.34 -20.69 0.84
C PRO A 139 -18.29 -19.71 -0.33
N ARG A 140 -18.20 -20.23 -1.55
CA ARG A 140 -18.28 -19.41 -2.74
C ARG A 140 -19.64 -18.71 -2.79
N ASP A 141 -19.65 -17.39 -2.73
CA ASP A 141 -20.86 -16.59 -2.91
C ASP A 141 -20.58 -15.42 -3.86
N GLU A 142 -21.00 -15.59 -5.10
CA GLU A 142 -20.82 -14.62 -6.17
C GLU A 142 -21.67 -13.37 -5.96
N ARG A 143 -22.84 -13.49 -5.31
CA ARG A 143 -23.72 -12.36 -5.02
C ARG A 143 -23.07 -11.43 -3.99
N VAL A 144 -22.55 -11.98 -2.90
CA VAL A 144 -21.82 -11.23 -1.87
C VAL A 144 -20.54 -10.64 -2.46
N THR A 145 -19.82 -11.40 -3.29
CA THR A 145 -18.62 -10.92 -3.98
C THR A 145 -18.90 -9.69 -4.83
N LYS A 146 -19.95 -9.71 -5.66
CA LYS A 146 -20.30 -8.58 -6.53
C LYS A 146 -20.92 -7.39 -5.79
N SER A 147 -21.70 -7.63 -4.74
CA SER A 147 -22.47 -6.57 -4.07
C SER A 147 -21.71 -5.88 -2.94
N ILE A 148 -20.99 -6.65 -2.12
CA ILE A 148 -20.34 -6.17 -0.90
C ILE A 148 -18.85 -5.98 -1.15
N TYR A 149 -18.14 -7.06 -1.50
CA TYR A 149 -16.68 -7.02 -1.58
C TYR A 149 -16.18 -6.18 -2.76
N TRP A 150 -16.87 -6.19 -3.90
CA TRP A 150 -16.52 -5.31 -5.02
C TRP A 150 -16.66 -3.83 -4.67
N LYS A 151 -17.76 -3.42 -4.04
CA LYS A 151 -17.97 -2.02 -3.61
C LYS A 151 -16.90 -1.59 -2.61
N LEU A 152 -16.58 -2.46 -1.65
CA LEU A 152 -15.51 -2.21 -0.69
C LEU A 152 -14.15 -2.07 -1.38
N PHE A 153 -13.81 -2.97 -2.30
CA PHE A 153 -12.56 -2.91 -3.05
C PHE A 153 -12.44 -1.62 -3.87
N GLU A 154 -13.52 -1.23 -4.56
CA GLU A 154 -13.60 0.00 -5.35
C GLU A 154 -13.40 1.23 -4.46
N GLN A 155 -14.07 1.30 -3.31
CA GLN A 155 -13.91 2.39 -2.36
C GLN A 155 -12.47 2.50 -1.84
N ILE A 156 -11.83 1.36 -1.54
CA ILE A 156 -10.41 1.33 -1.15
C ILE A 156 -9.52 1.87 -2.28
N GLN A 157 -9.79 1.53 -3.55
CA GLN A 157 -9.00 2.05 -4.66
C GLN A 157 -9.21 3.56 -4.85
N LYS A 158 -10.46 4.05 -4.74
CA LYS A 158 -10.78 5.49 -4.79
C LYS A 158 -10.04 6.26 -3.70
N ASN A 159 -10.06 5.75 -2.46
CA ASN A 159 -9.33 6.36 -1.34
C ASN A 159 -7.81 6.37 -1.56
N LYS A 160 -7.23 5.33 -2.18
CA LYS A 160 -5.80 5.30 -2.52
C LYS A 160 -5.45 6.37 -3.56
N ILE A 161 -6.29 6.54 -4.58
CA ILE A 161 -6.11 7.57 -5.62
C ILE A 161 -6.21 8.96 -4.99
N GLN A 162 -7.26 9.20 -4.19
CA GLN A 162 -7.45 10.48 -3.51
C GLN A 162 -6.24 10.85 -2.63
N LYS A 163 -5.74 9.92 -1.80
CA LYS A 163 -4.55 10.16 -0.97
C LYS A 163 -3.30 10.46 -1.81
N TRP A 164 -3.16 9.81 -2.96
CA TRP A 164 -2.07 10.08 -3.87
C TRP A 164 -2.18 11.47 -4.50
N GLU A 165 -3.38 11.89 -4.89
CA GLU A 165 -3.65 13.25 -5.41
C GLU A 165 -3.39 14.31 -4.35
N GLU A 166 -3.79 14.09 -3.09
CA GLU A 166 -3.50 14.97 -1.96
C GLU A 166 -1.98 15.10 -1.73
N MET A 167 -1.23 14.00 -1.83
CA MET A 167 0.24 14.01 -1.72
C MET A 167 0.89 14.75 -2.90
N LYS A 168 0.39 14.53 -4.13
CA LYS A 168 0.84 15.26 -5.32
C LYS A 168 0.61 16.76 -5.14
N PHE A 169 -0.60 17.16 -4.73
CA PHE A 169 -0.93 18.54 -4.42
C PHE A 169 0.00 19.13 -3.36
N TYR A 170 0.27 18.38 -2.29
CA TYR A 170 1.21 18.80 -1.25
C TYR A 170 2.62 19.10 -1.80
N ILE A 171 3.10 18.34 -2.79
CA ILE A 171 4.43 18.56 -3.38
C ILE A 171 4.43 19.74 -4.35
N GLU A 172 3.45 19.79 -5.25
CA GLU A 172 3.40 20.75 -6.36
C GLU A 172 2.92 22.15 -5.95
N ASP A 173 2.05 22.23 -4.95
CA ASP A 173 1.50 23.51 -4.52
C ASP A 173 2.62 24.44 -4.01
N SER A 174 2.51 25.73 -4.31
CA SER A 174 3.42 26.74 -3.78
C SER A 174 2.68 27.91 -3.13
N THR A 175 1.36 27.76 -2.95
CA THR A 175 0.45 28.84 -2.54
C THR A 175 -0.06 28.68 -1.12
N TYR A 176 -0.31 27.45 -0.67
CA TYR A 176 -0.82 27.15 0.66
C TYR A 176 0.29 26.81 1.65
N CYS A 177 0.04 27.13 2.92
CA CYS A 177 0.93 26.75 4.01
C CYS A 177 1.11 25.22 4.06
N LYS A 178 2.36 24.75 3.95
CA LYS A 178 2.67 23.31 3.94
C LYS A 178 2.19 22.58 5.19
N MET A 179 2.36 23.18 6.37
CA MET A 179 1.88 22.59 7.61
C MET A 179 0.36 22.46 7.63
N LYS A 180 -0.36 23.48 7.13
CA LYS A 180 -1.82 23.45 7.02
C LYS A 180 -2.30 22.30 6.12
N LEU A 181 -1.60 22.04 5.01
CA LEU A 181 -1.89 20.91 4.13
C LEU A 181 -1.67 19.55 4.82
N ILE A 182 -0.60 19.41 5.60
CA ILE A 182 -0.32 18.19 6.38
C ILE A 182 -1.43 17.95 7.41
N LEU A 183 -1.80 18.98 8.17
CA LEU A 183 -2.84 18.88 9.19
C LEU A 183 -4.21 18.52 8.56
N ALA A 184 -4.54 19.13 7.42
CA ALA A 184 -5.74 18.79 6.66
C ALA A 184 -5.76 17.32 6.19
N TYR A 185 -4.62 16.79 5.74
CA TYR A 185 -4.48 15.36 5.37
C TYR A 185 -4.77 14.41 6.55
N PHE A 186 -4.41 14.80 7.77
CA PHE A 186 -4.73 14.06 9.00
C PHE A 186 -6.12 14.39 9.58
N GLY A 187 -6.93 15.19 8.89
CA GLY A 187 -8.33 15.46 9.24
C GLY A 187 -8.58 16.77 9.99
N GLU A 188 -7.56 17.61 10.19
CA GLU A 188 -7.73 18.90 10.87
C GLU A 188 -8.17 20.00 9.89
N LYS A 189 -9.40 20.50 10.05
CA LYS A 189 -10.02 21.43 9.07
C LYS A 189 -9.74 22.92 9.33
N ASN A 190 -9.26 23.29 10.52
CA ASN A 190 -9.20 24.69 10.98
C ASN A 190 -7.79 25.15 11.41
N SER A 191 -6.74 24.58 10.83
CA SER A 191 -5.37 24.99 11.15
C SER A 191 -5.01 26.34 10.50
N LYS A 192 -4.44 27.24 11.30
CA LYS A 192 -3.86 28.51 10.83
C LYS A 192 -2.57 28.26 10.03
N ASN A 193 -2.14 29.25 9.25
CA ASN A 193 -0.83 29.21 8.61
C ASN A 193 0.27 29.14 9.68
N CYS A 194 1.26 28.25 9.51
CA CYS A 194 2.29 28.02 10.52
C CYS A 194 3.33 29.15 10.63
N GLY A 195 3.41 30.05 9.65
CA GLY A 195 4.34 31.18 9.66
C GLY A 195 5.82 30.83 9.39
N GLN A 196 6.18 29.55 9.37
CA GLN A 196 7.59 29.08 9.29
C GLN A 196 7.89 28.14 8.12
N CYS A 197 6.89 27.76 7.31
CA CYS A 197 7.16 26.96 6.10
C CYS A 197 7.60 27.84 4.94
N THR A 198 8.22 27.23 3.93
CA THR A 198 8.74 27.92 2.73
C THR A 198 7.71 28.83 2.05
N VAL A 199 6.44 28.42 1.97
CA VAL A 199 5.35 29.25 1.42
C VAL A 199 5.05 30.45 2.32
N CYS A 200 4.96 30.25 3.63
CA CYS A 200 4.74 31.35 4.58
C CYS A 200 5.92 32.34 4.58
N GLU A 201 7.16 31.85 4.45
CA GLU A 201 8.34 32.70 4.35
C GLU A 201 8.38 33.51 3.05
N LYS A 202 8.00 32.90 1.91
CA LYS A 202 7.87 33.62 0.64
C LYS A 202 6.80 34.71 0.72
N ASN A 203 5.64 34.39 1.31
CA ASN A 203 4.55 35.37 1.47
C ASN A 203 4.95 36.51 2.40
N LYS A 204 5.71 36.22 3.48
CA LYS A 204 6.38 37.27 4.26
C LYS A 204 7.26 38.12 3.36
N LYS A 205 8.21 37.52 2.61
CA LYS A 205 9.13 38.26 1.73
C LYS A 205 8.45 39.07 0.63
N SER A 206 7.28 38.63 0.13
CA SER A 206 6.49 39.39 -0.84
C SER A 206 5.85 40.64 -0.24
N ILE A 207 5.49 40.60 1.05
CA ILE A 207 5.07 41.78 1.84
C ILE A 207 6.29 42.67 2.12
N PHE A 208 7.45 42.07 2.44
CA PHE A 208 8.75 42.77 2.58
C PHE A 208 9.42 43.12 1.22
N GLY A 209 8.71 42.95 0.10
CA GLY A 209 9.26 43.09 -1.27
C GLY A 209 9.56 44.53 -1.69
N ARG A 210 9.08 45.50 -0.93
CA ARG A 210 9.76 46.78 -0.74
C ARG A 210 10.08 46.88 0.73
N ASN A 211 11.19 47.52 1.07
CA ASN A 211 11.83 47.40 2.37
C ASN A 211 11.07 48.24 3.44
N VAL A 212 9.74 48.19 3.46
CA VAL A 212 8.82 49.01 4.25
C VAL A 212 9.22 48.98 5.72
N SER A 213 9.50 47.79 6.27
CA SER A 213 9.99 47.68 7.65
C SER A 213 11.33 48.40 7.89
N SER A 214 12.28 48.34 6.97
CA SER A 214 13.54 49.09 7.10
C SER A 214 13.33 50.59 6.94
N GLU A 215 12.42 51.00 6.08
CA GLU A 215 12.07 52.40 5.84
C GLU A 215 11.33 52.97 7.06
N ILE A 216 10.38 52.23 7.65
CA ILE A 216 9.73 52.56 8.93
C ILE A 216 10.78 52.72 10.03
N VAL A 217 11.69 51.76 10.20
CA VAL A 217 12.75 51.86 11.21
C VAL A 217 13.66 53.08 10.94
N SER A 218 14.01 53.35 9.68
CA SER A 218 14.80 54.51 9.28
C SER A 218 14.10 55.85 9.56
N LEU A 219 12.78 55.91 9.44
CA LEU A 219 11.99 57.11 9.77
C LEU A 219 11.85 57.28 11.29
N LEU A 220 11.54 56.19 12.00
CA LEU A 220 11.36 56.18 13.45
C LEU A 220 12.66 56.37 14.24
N SER A 221 13.83 56.13 13.62
CA SER A 221 15.13 56.45 14.22
C SER A 221 15.40 57.95 14.28
N LYS A 222 14.80 58.74 13.37
CA LYS A 222 14.96 60.19 13.33
C LYS A 222 14.03 60.88 14.31
N LYS A 223 12.77 60.47 14.34
CA LYS A 223 11.75 60.99 15.25
C LYS A 223 10.60 60.00 15.44
N PRO A 224 9.91 60.05 16.60
CA PRO A 224 8.61 59.39 16.73
C PRO A 224 7.64 59.90 15.67
N ALA A 225 6.80 59.01 15.13
CA ALA A 225 5.85 59.34 14.08
C ALA A 225 4.51 58.62 14.25
N THR A 226 3.43 59.21 13.73
CA THR A 226 2.12 58.56 13.66
C THR A 226 1.98 57.69 12.40
N ILE A 227 0.96 56.84 12.36
CA ILE A 227 0.65 56.06 11.15
C ILE A 227 0.30 56.96 9.96
N GLU A 228 -0.35 58.10 10.21
CA GLU A 228 -0.64 59.10 9.18
C GLU A 228 0.65 59.72 8.61
N GLU A 229 1.60 60.08 9.48
CA GLU A 229 2.89 60.64 9.06
C GLU A 229 3.76 59.63 8.31
N LEU A 230 3.79 58.38 8.78
CA LEU A 230 4.48 57.29 8.07
C LEU A 230 3.86 57.04 6.69
N SER A 231 2.53 57.11 6.57
CA SER A 231 1.84 56.95 5.28
C SER A 231 2.16 58.06 4.28
N ILE A 232 2.38 59.30 4.76
CA ILE A 232 2.79 60.41 3.91
C ILE A 232 4.22 60.23 3.41
N GLN A 233 5.14 59.80 4.30
CA GLN A 233 6.56 59.64 3.96
C GLN A 233 6.85 58.37 3.14
N LEU A 234 5.99 57.36 3.28
CA LEU A 234 6.04 56.09 2.57
C LEU A 234 4.93 55.99 1.52
N ASN A 235 4.68 57.08 0.79
CA ASN A 235 3.59 57.22 -0.17
C ASN A 235 3.61 56.22 -1.36
N PHE A 236 4.70 55.46 -1.51
CA PHE A 236 4.83 54.39 -2.50
C PHE A 236 4.25 53.05 -2.02
N HIS A 237 3.91 52.91 -0.73
CA HIS A 237 3.31 51.70 -0.15
C HIS A 237 1.85 51.95 0.23
N ALA A 238 1.03 50.90 0.17
CA ALA A 238 -0.35 50.97 0.64
C ALA A 238 -0.38 51.16 2.17
N LYS A 239 -1.37 51.89 2.69
CA LYS A 239 -1.49 52.15 4.13
C LYS A 239 -1.62 50.86 4.95
N GLU A 240 -2.30 49.86 4.39
CA GLU A 240 -2.49 48.54 4.96
C GLU A 240 -1.16 47.80 5.13
N ASP A 241 -0.27 47.90 4.13
CA ASP A 241 1.06 47.28 4.14
C ASP A 241 1.97 47.93 5.20
N ILE A 242 1.92 49.26 5.34
CA ILE A 242 2.62 49.99 6.41
C ILE A 242 2.11 49.54 7.79
N LEU A 243 0.80 49.40 7.96
CA LEU A 243 0.19 48.97 9.22
C LEU A 243 0.60 47.55 9.60
N GLU A 244 0.56 46.60 8.65
CA GLU A 244 0.96 45.21 8.89
C GLU A 244 2.44 45.10 9.29
N ASN A 245 3.32 45.82 8.59
CA ASN A 245 4.75 45.88 8.93
C ASN A 245 4.98 46.51 10.32
N LEU A 246 4.18 47.51 10.67
CA LEU A 246 4.30 48.20 11.95
C LEU A 246 3.82 47.33 13.13
N ILE A 247 2.74 46.56 12.95
CA ILE A 247 2.30 45.53 13.91
C ILE A 247 3.40 44.50 14.13
N PHE A 248 4.01 44.00 13.06
CA PHE A 248 5.13 43.05 13.15
C PHE A 248 6.34 43.63 13.90
N LEU A 249 6.67 44.92 13.72
CA LEU A 249 7.76 45.59 14.42
C LEU A 249 7.48 45.80 15.92
N LEU A 250 6.21 45.98 16.29
CA LEU A 250 5.76 46.01 17.69
C LEU A 250 5.87 44.62 18.32
N ASP A 251 5.36 43.59 17.66
CA ASP A 251 5.40 42.19 18.14
C ASP A 251 6.83 41.67 18.29
N SER A 252 7.74 42.08 17.39
CA SER A 252 9.17 41.76 17.47
C SER A 252 9.96 42.64 18.45
N GLY A 253 9.32 43.63 19.08
CA GLY A 253 9.92 44.50 20.08
C GLY A 253 10.96 45.48 19.55
N LYS A 254 11.00 45.74 18.24
CA LYS A 254 11.91 46.72 17.61
C LYS A 254 11.39 48.16 17.70
N VAL A 255 10.06 48.30 17.78
CA VAL A 255 9.34 49.57 17.90
C VAL A 255 8.50 49.51 19.18
N LYS A 256 8.27 50.67 19.82
CA LYS A 256 7.35 50.83 20.93
C LYS A 256 6.32 51.91 20.62
N MET A 257 5.17 51.82 21.27
CA MET A 257 4.15 52.87 21.23
C MET A 257 4.40 53.82 22.40
N LEU A 258 4.48 55.12 22.13
CA LEU A 258 4.66 56.14 23.17
C LEU A 258 3.30 56.54 23.74
N ASN A 259 2.41 56.99 22.87
CA ASN A 259 1.04 57.42 23.16
C ASN A 259 0.09 56.86 22.07
N PHE A 260 -1.20 57.17 22.13
CA PHE A 260 -2.17 56.68 21.16
C PHE A 260 -1.75 56.96 19.70
N ARG A 261 -1.36 55.89 18.99
CA ARG A 261 -0.93 55.89 17.57
C ARG A 261 0.38 56.60 17.25
N THR A 262 1.23 56.89 18.24
CA THR A 262 2.59 57.40 18.01
C THR A 262 3.62 56.32 18.31
N TYR A 263 4.47 56.04 17.34
CA TYR A 263 5.46 54.96 17.38
C TYR A 263 6.87 55.53 17.45
N ALA A 264 7.77 54.84 18.13
CA ALA A 264 9.19 55.20 18.24
C ALA A 264 10.06 53.94 18.26
N ILE A 265 11.34 54.06 17.90
CA ILE A 265 12.29 52.97 18.14
C ILE A 265 12.35 52.67 19.65
N LYS A 266 12.46 51.38 19.97
CA LYS A 266 12.56 50.94 21.36
C LYS A 266 13.81 51.46 22.04
#